data_AF-A0A2V8HW54-F1
#
_entry.id   AF-A0A2V8HW54-F1
#
_cell.length_a   1.000
_cell.length_b   1.000
_cell.length_c   1.000
_cell.angle_alpha   90.00
_cell.angle_beta   90.00
_cell.angle_gamma   90.00
#
_symmetry.space_group_name_H-M   'P 1'
#
loop_
_entity.id
_entity.type
_entity.pdbx_description
1 polymer ?
#
loop_
_entity_poly.entity_id
_entity_poly.type
_entity_poly.pdbx_seq_one_letter_code
_entity_poly.pdbx_strand_id
1 'polypeptide(L)'
;TLLGKARLTATILRPWYVLGPGHWWPIALLPIYWIAGLIPSARDGAHRLGLVTIRQMVDALVSAVEHPPAPRTQRIVEVPEIRHGLSAVMAV
;
A
#
# COMPACT_ATOMS: atom_id res chain seq x y z
N THR A 1 2.41 1.78 17.97
CA THR A 1 2.58 0.31 17.82
C THR A 1 3.84 -0.14 18.54
N LEU A 2 3.95 -1.43 18.90
CA LEU A 2 5.15 -2.00 19.57
C LEU A 2 6.43 -1.75 18.75
N LEU A 3 6.33 -1.86 17.42
CA LEU A 3 7.41 -1.51 16.48
C LEU A 3 7.86 -0.05 16.59
N GLY A 4 6.94 0.90 16.76
CA GLY A 4 7.26 2.33 16.92
C GLY A 4 8.11 2.64 18.16
N LYS A 5 7.94 1.86 19.23
CA LYS A 5 8.72 2.05 20.47
C LYS A 5 10.13 1.45 20.38
N ALA A 6 10.32 0.43 19.56
CA ALA A 6 11.59 -0.28 19.43
C ALA A 6 12.66 0.49 18.61
N ARG A 7 12.29 1.60 17.93
CA ARG A 7 13.17 2.40 17.06
C ARG A 7 13.97 1.56 16.04
N LEU A 8 13.38 0.45 15.59
CA LEU A 8 13.94 -0.35 14.51
C LEU A 8 13.83 0.42 13.19
N THR A 9 14.86 0.31 12.36
CA THR A 9 14.77 0.71 10.95
C THR A 9 13.79 -0.24 10.27
N ALA A 10 12.63 0.26 9.83
CA ALA A 10 11.58 -0.60 9.28
C ALA A 10 10.73 0.08 8.21
N THR A 11 10.31 -0.71 7.22
CA THR A 11 9.28 -0.32 6.25
C THR A 11 8.03 -1.15 6.52
N ILE A 12 6.88 -0.50 6.68
CA ILE A 12 5.59 -1.10 7.01
C ILE A 12 4.66 -0.94 5.81
N LEU A 13 4.43 -2.03 5.07
CA LEU A 13 3.49 -2.04 3.96
C LEU A 13 2.08 -2.37 4.48
N ARG A 14 1.08 -1.58 4.12
CA ARG A 14 -0.30 -1.71 4.64
C ARG A 14 -1.31 -1.93 3.52
N PRO A 15 -1.33 -3.13 2.89
CA PRO A 15 -2.37 -3.45 1.93
C PRO A 15 -3.71 -3.66 2.64
N TRP A 16 -4.80 -3.29 1.97
CA TRP A 16 -6.13 -3.71 2.38
C TRP A 16 -6.40 -5.17 1.96
N TYR A 17 -6.10 -5.51 0.70
CA TYR A 17 -6.24 -6.87 0.18
C TYR A 17 -5.24 -7.12 -0.95
N VAL A 18 -4.67 -8.33 -1.00
CA VAL A 18 -3.75 -8.78 -2.05
C VAL A 18 -4.45 -9.79 -2.97
N LEU A 19 -4.61 -9.44 -4.24
CA LEU A 19 -5.19 -10.29 -5.28
C LEU A 19 -4.18 -11.34 -5.75
N GLY A 20 -4.63 -12.58 -5.87
CA GLY A 20 -3.86 -13.71 -6.38
C GLY A 20 -4.76 -14.93 -6.64
N PRO A 21 -4.20 -16.05 -7.12
CA PRO A 21 -4.95 -17.28 -7.37
C PRO A 21 -5.81 -17.68 -6.17
N GLY A 22 -7.10 -17.96 -6.42
CA GLY A 22 -8.08 -18.32 -5.37
C GLY A 22 -8.60 -17.15 -4.52
N HIS A 23 -8.12 -15.92 -4.72
CA HIS A 23 -8.40 -14.77 -3.85
C HIS A 23 -8.93 -13.57 -4.64
N TRP A 24 -9.88 -13.81 -5.55
CA TRP A 24 -10.39 -12.80 -6.47
C TRP A 24 -11.69 -12.13 -6.04
N TRP A 25 -12.34 -12.60 -4.97
CA TRP A 25 -13.64 -12.09 -4.54
C TRP A 25 -13.73 -10.57 -4.37
N PRO A 26 -12.68 -9.83 -3.94
CA PRO A 26 -12.79 -8.38 -3.78
C PRO A 26 -12.92 -7.62 -5.09
N ILE A 27 -12.64 -8.27 -6.23
CA ILE A 27 -12.93 -7.70 -7.56
C ILE A 27 -14.41 -7.35 -7.69
N ALA A 28 -15.30 -8.13 -7.05
CA ALA A 28 -16.73 -7.82 -7.04
C ALA A 28 -17.06 -6.46 -6.38
N LEU A 29 -16.18 -5.94 -5.52
CA LEU A 29 -16.35 -4.65 -4.84
C LEU A 29 -15.80 -3.45 -5.62
N LEU A 30 -15.03 -3.67 -6.69
CA LEU A 30 -14.49 -2.60 -7.55
C LEU A 30 -15.54 -1.57 -8.02
N PRO A 31 -16.73 -1.96 -8.51
CA PRO A 31 -17.72 -0.97 -8.93
C PRO A 31 -18.17 -0.06 -7.78
N ILE A 32 -18.28 -0.60 -6.56
CA ILE A 32 -18.66 0.18 -5.37
C ILE A 32 -17.55 1.19 -5.02
N TYR A 33 -16.28 0.76 -5.06
CA TYR A 33 -15.15 1.67 -4.82
C TYR A 33 -15.01 2.74 -5.90
N TRP A 34 -15.30 2.40 -7.15
CA TRP A 34 -15.29 3.38 -8.24
C TRP A 34 -16.34 4.47 -8.02
N ILE A 35 -17.58 4.09 -7.67
CA ILE A 35 -18.65 5.04 -7.32
C ILE A 35 -18.26 5.90 -6.12
N ALA A 36 -17.69 5.29 -5.07
CA ALA A 36 -17.21 6.03 -3.90
C ALA A 36 -16.09 7.02 -4.23
N GLY A 37 -15.21 6.69 -5.19
CA GLY A 37 -14.13 7.57 -5.65
C GLY A 37 -14.59 8.83 -6.40
N LEU A 38 -15.83 8.83 -6.91
CA LEU A 38 -16.46 10.00 -7.52
C LEU A 38 -16.96 11.01 -6.47
N ILE A 39 -17.16 10.56 -5.23
CA ILE A 39 -17.62 11.41 -4.12
C ILE A 39 -16.38 12.02 -3.43
N PRO A 40 -16.21 13.35 -3.42
CA PRO A 40 -15.00 13.98 -2.87
C PRO A 40 -14.71 13.61 -1.41
N SER A 41 -15.74 13.41 -0.59
CA SER A 41 -15.61 13.03 0.82
C SER A 41 -15.25 11.56 1.04
N ALA A 42 -15.43 10.69 0.05
CA ALA A 42 -15.12 9.26 0.15
C ALA A 42 -13.89 8.85 -0.69
N ARG A 43 -13.34 9.77 -1.48
CA ARG A 43 -12.19 9.56 -2.38
C ARG A 43 -10.96 9.01 -1.65
N ASP A 44 -10.59 9.59 -0.50
CA ASP A 44 -9.44 9.12 0.30
C ASP A 44 -9.64 7.69 0.83
N GLY A 45 -10.87 7.35 1.22
CA GLY A 45 -11.24 6.00 1.62
C GLY A 45 -11.14 5.01 0.45
N ALA A 46 -11.66 5.39 -0.72
CA ALA A 46 -11.62 4.59 -1.93
C ALA A 46 -10.18 4.29 -2.39
N HIS A 47 -9.25 5.27 -2.26
CA HIS A 47 -7.85 5.05 -2.58
C HIS A 47 -7.14 4.12 -1.59
N ARG A 48 -7.44 4.21 -0.30
CA ARG A 48 -6.91 3.31 0.74
C ARG A 48 -7.45 1.88 0.62
N LEU A 49 -8.67 1.72 0.10
CA LEU A 49 -9.30 0.43 -0.17
C LEU A 49 -8.90 -0.16 -1.53
N GLY A 50 -7.97 0.48 -2.24
CA GLY A 50 -7.48 -0.04 -3.52
C GLY A 50 -6.92 -1.46 -3.40
N LEU A 51 -7.25 -2.29 -4.39
CA LEU A 51 -6.72 -3.64 -4.50
C LEU A 51 -5.26 -3.59 -4.94
N VAL A 52 -4.44 -4.46 -4.36
CA VAL A 52 -3.05 -4.66 -4.73
C VAL A 52 -2.91 -6.06 -5.31
N THR A 53 -2.18 -6.25 -6.40
CA THR A 53 -1.87 -7.59 -6.92
C THR A 53 -0.69 -8.21 -6.19
N ILE A 54 -0.59 -9.54 -6.17
CA ILE A 54 0.57 -10.24 -5.57
C ILE A 54 1.90 -9.75 -6.14
N ARG A 55 1.94 -9.45 -7.45
CA ARG A 55 3.13 -8.91 -8.11
C ARG A 55 3.51 -7.54 -7.55
N GLN A 56 2.56 -6.59 -7.49
CA GLN A 56 2.80 -5.27 -6.90
C GLN A 56 3.26 -5.35 -5.44
N MET A 57 2.71 -6.27 -4.67
CA MET A 57 3.12 -6.47 -3.28
C MET A 57 4.56 -6.99 -3.19
N VAL A 58 4.94 -7.96 -4.03
CA VAL A 58 6.31 -8.49 -4.08
C VAL A 58 7.28 -7.41 -4.54
N ASP A 59 6.96 -6.66 -5.59
CA ASP A 59 7.80 -5.57 -6.11
C ASP A 59 8.01 -4.49 -5.02
N ALA A 60 6.96 -4.14 -4.27
CA ALA A 60 7.07 -3.19 -3.17
C ALA A 60 7.91 -3.71 -1.99
N LEU A 61 7.83 -5.00 -1.67
CA LEU A 61 8.67 -5.63 -0.65
C LEU A 61 10.14 -5.61 -1.05
N VAL A 62 10.45 -5.97 -2.29
CA VAL A 62 11.81 -5.92 -2.85
C VAL A 62 12.35 -4.49 -2.78
N SER A 63 11.58 -3.52 -3.28
CA SER A 63 11.95 -2.11 -3.25
C SER A 63 12.19 -1.59 -1.82
N ALA A 64 11.38 -2.02 -0.84
CA ALA A 64 11.52 -1.63 0.55
C ALA A 64 12.81 -2.18 1.21
N VAL A 65 13.28 -3.35 0.76
CA VAL A 65 14.55 -3.95 1.22
C VAL A 65 15.74 -3.24 0.57
N GLU A 66 15.65 -2.94 -0.73
CA GLU A 66 16.71 -2.26 -1.48
C GLU A 66 16.87 -0.79 -1.08
N HIS A 67 15.78 -0.14 -0.64
CA HIS A 67 15.74 1.29 -0.30
C HIS A 67 15.24 1.50 1.14
N PRO A 68 15.98 1.03 2.15
CA PRO A 68 15.56 1.16 3.53
C PRO A 68 15.46 2.64 3.94
N PRO A 69 14.58 2.98 4.89
CA PRO A 69 14.53 4.33 5.44
C PRO A 69 15.79 4.62 6.26
N ALA A 70 15.99 5.89 6.63
CA ALA A 70 17.14 6.30 7.42
C ALA A 70 17.27 5.46 8.72
N PRO A 71 18.49 5.23 9.23
CA PRO A 71 18.68 4.41 10.43
C PRO A 71 17.80 4.85 11.61
N ARG A 72 17.17 3.88 12.27
CA ARG A 72 16.23 4.07 13.40
C ARG A 72 14.95 4.83 13.05
N THR A 73 14.60 4.93 11.77
CA THR A 73 13.34 5.52 11.32
C THR A 73 12.41 4.48 10.71
N GLN A 74 11.14 4.84 10.58
CA GLN A 74 10.10 3.96 10.04
C GLN A 74 9.42 4.64 8.86
N ARG A 75 9.17 3.88 7.80
CA ARG A 75 8.38 4.31 6.63
C ARG A 75 7.10 3.49 6.58
N ILE A 76 5.96 4.15 6.45
CA ILE A 76 4.69 3.49 6.16
C ILE A 76 4.44 3.63 4.66
N VAL A 77 4.05 2.53 4.02
CA VAL A 77 3.74 2.47 2.59
C VAL A 77 2.30 1.99 2.46
N GLU A 78 1.43 2.90 2.06
CA GLU A 78 0.00 2.70 1.86
C GLU A 78 -0.29 2.20 0.43
N VAL A 79 -1.51 1.71 0.22
CA VAL A 79 -1.95 1.10 -1.04
C VAL A 79 -1.56 1.87 -2.32
N PRO A 80 -1.74 3.20 -2.42
CA PRO A 80 -1.36 3.93 -3.64
C PRO A 80 0.13 3.80 -3.99
N GLU A 81 0.99 3.80 -2.97
CA GLU A 81 2.44 3.69 -3.12
C GLU A 81 2.84 2.26 -3.51
N ILE A 82 2.14 1.25 -2.97
CA ILE A 82 2.33 -0.15 -3.37
C ILE A 82 1.94 -0.36 -4.85
N ARG A 83 0.89 0.31 -5.34
CA ARG A 83 0.40 0.15 -6.72
C ARG A 83 1.28 0.79 -7.78
N HIS A 84 1.87 1.96 -7.47
CA HIS A 84 2.69 2.74 -8.40
C HIS A 84 4.20 2.55 -8.20
N GLY A 85 4.60 1.83 -7.15
CA GLY A 85 6.00 1.67 -6.74
C GLY A 85 6.52 2.85 -5.91
N LEU A 86 7.45 2.58 -4.99
CA LEU A 86 8.03 3.60 -4.10
C LEU A 86 8.79 4.72 -4.85
N SER A 87 9.11 4.54 -6.13
CA SER A 87 9.81 5.52 -6.96
C SER A 87 9.07 6.84 -7.10
N ALA A 88 7.73 6.85 -7.00
CA ALA A 88 6.93 8.06 -7.10
C ALA A 88 7.03 8.98 -5.86
N VAL A 89 7.46 8.44 -4.70
CA VAL A 89 7.51 9.19 -3.43
C VAL A 89 8.82 9.98 -3.28
N MET A 90 9.86 9.66 -4.05
CA MET A 90 11.14 10.38 -4.04
C MET A 90 11.17 11.60 -4.98
N ALA A 91 10.08 11.87 -5.70
CA ALA A 91 9.98 12.93 -6.71
C ALA A 91 9.20 14.17 -6.25
N VAL A 92 8.92 14.31 -4.94
CA VAL A 92 8.22 15.47 -4.36
C VAL A 92 9.03 16.09 -3.24
#